data_AF-A0A940J958-F1
#
_entry.id   AF-A0A940J958-F1
#
_cell.length_a   1.000
_cell.length_b   1.000
_cell.length_c   1.000
_cell.angle_alpha   90.00
_cell.angle_beta   90.00
_cell.angle_gamma   90.00
#
_symmetry.space_group_name_H-M   'P 1'
#
loop_
_entity.id
_entity.type
_entity.pdbx_description
1 polymer ?
#
loop_
_entity_poly.entity_id
_entity_poly.type
_entity_poly.pdbx_seq_one_letter_code
_entity_poly.pdbx_strand_id
1 'polypeptide(L)'
;MSRASRSSSTAPPPSGAINRRVFLAGASVVGGSLVLTGALPKEAEAAAVVSDAFNGLAAFVAPGNDRFSERQGVSTALPGGVANGAAAIVQDTLDAAIPVVLGESEVKLPGALAYALLLSNYAMQVSPLSLVGPFGNAFANLTWIQKREALIRLDAAPPLDNTQITYAGNALITLAALGSFSEGTAYDWRTKVLSGAPVGWQRSKYQGVSDGHADFIGYYQDRTEVSA
;
A
#
# COMPACT_ATOMS: atom_id res chain seq x y z
N MET A 1 -36.63 -1.12 -38.61
CA MET A 1 -37.15 -0.68 -37.30
C MET A 1 -36.24 -1.24 -36.22
N SER A 2 -35.45 -0.35 -35.63
CA SER A 2 -34.44 -0.63 -34.61
C SER A 2 -35.10 -0.87 -33.25
N ARG A 3 -34.71 -1.95 -32.55
CA ARG A 3 -35.06 -2.16 -31.15
C ARG A 3 -33.77 -2.04 -30.33
N ALA A 4 -33.63 -0.89 -29.68
CA ALA A 4 -32.53 -0.57 -28.79
C ALA A 4 -32.45 -1.60 -27.65
N SER A 5 -31.32 -2.30 -27.52
CA SER A 5 -30.96 -2.99 -26.29
C SER A 5 -30.50 -1.94 -25.27
N ARG A 6 -31.21 -1.90 -24.13
CA ARG A 6 -30.83 -1.07 -22.99
C ARG A 6 -29.46 -1.51 -22.48
N SER A 7 -28.59 -0.53 -22.23
CA SER A 7 -27.36 -0.74 -21.46
C SER A 7 -27.71 -1.27 -20.07
N SER A 8 -27.16 -2.43 -19.74
CA SER A 8 -27.08 -2.90 -18.37
C SER A 8 -26.11 -1.99 -17.62
N SER A 9 -26.65 -1.15 -16.74
CA SER A 9 -25.90 -0.46 -15.70
C SER A 9 -25.20 -1.51 -14.85
N THR A 10 -23.87 -1.56 -14.91
CA THR A 10 -23.04 -2.41 -14.06
C THR A 10 -23.11 -1.87 -12.64
N ALA A 11 -23.84 -2.56 -11.77
CA ALA A 11 -23.83 -2.26 -10.34
C ALA A 11 -22.40 -2.43 -9.79
N PRO A 12 -21.98 -1.58 -8.84
CA PRO A 12 -20.68 -1.74 -8.19
C PRO A 12 -20.59 -3.11 -7.50
N PRO A 13 -19.40 -3.74 -7.45
CA PRO A 13 -19.22 -5.03 -6.79
C PRO A 13 -19.66 -4.95 -5.32
N PRO A 14 -20.22 -6.04 -4.76
CA PRO A 14 -20.73 -6.04 -3.40
C PRO A 14 -19.63 -5.72 -2.38
N SER A 15 -20.00 -5.00 -1.31
CA SER A 15 -19.12 -4.71 -0.17
C SER A 15 -18.54 -6.02 0.37
N GLY A 16 -17.21 -6.10 0.45
CA GLY A 16 -16.50 -7.33 0.83
C GLY A 16 -16.75 -7.70 2.28
N ALA A 17 -17.63 -8.67 2.52
CA ALA A 17 -17.81 -9.23 3.86
C ALA A 17 -16.68 -10.23 4.15
N ILE A 18 -15.71 -9.85 4.99
CA ILE A 18 -14.68 -10.78 5.46
C ILE A 18 -15.32 -11.74 6.47
N ASN A 19 -15.21 -13.05 6.22
CA ASN A 19 -15.68 -14.06 7.18
C ASN A 19 -14.94 -13.91 8.52
N ARG A 20 -15.69 -13.82 9.63
CA ARG A 20 -15.13 -13.72 10.99
C ARG A 20 -14.05 -14.78 11.24
N ARG A 21 -14.19 -16.02 10.80
CA ARG A 21 -13.17 -17.06 11.05
C ARG A 21 -11.84 -16.79 10.34
N VAL A 22 -11.89 -16.25 9.13
CA VAL A 22 -10.70 -15.87 8.35
C VAL A 22 -10.05 -14.63 8.94
N PHE A 23 -10.86 -13.68 9.42
CA PHE A 23 -10.42 -12.51 10.16
C PHE A 23 -9.78 -12.88 11.51
N LEU A 24 -10.35 -13.86 12.23
CA LEU A 24 -9.94 -14.23 13.58
C LEU A 24 -8.67 -15.11 13.63
N ALA A 25 -8.33 -15.82 12.56
CA ALA A 25 -7.12 -16.65 12.48
C ALA A 25 -5.81 -15.82 12.42
N GLY A 26 -5.92 -14.51 12.19
CA GLY A 26 -4.82 -13.58 11.93
C GLY A 26 -4.36 -12.71 13.09
N ALA A 27 -4.66 -13.10 14.32
CA ALA A 27 -4.40 -12.31 15.51
C ALA A 27 -2.90 -12.04 15.77
N SER A 28 -2.39 -10.88 15.36
CA SER A 28 -1.18 -10.27 15.95
C SER A 28 -1.42 -9.96 17.43
N VAL A 29 -0.42 -9.56 18.23
CA VAL A 29 -0.65 -9.18 19.65
C VAL A 29 -1.78 -8.14 19.80
N VAL A 30 -1.93 -7.24 18.81
CA VAL A 30 -2.97 -6.22 18.75
C VAL A 30 -4.30 -6.75 18.18
N GLY A 31 -4.26 -7.63 17.18
CA GLY A 31 -5.44 -8.37 16.69
C GLY A 31 -5.98 -9.38 17.72
N GLY A 32 -5.11 -9.86 18.62
CA GLY A 32 -5.40 -10.75 19.73
C GLY A 32 -6.38 -10.14 20.72
N SER A 33 -6.29 -8.84 20.98
CA SER A 33 -7.29 -8.12 21.79
C SER A 33 -8.67 -8.14 21.13
N LEU A 34 -8.75 -7.90 19.81
CA LEU A 34 -10.01 -7.96 19.06
C LEU A 34 -10.58 -9.39 18.99
N VAL A 35 -9.71 -10.40 18.94
CA VAL A 35 -10.07 -11.83 18.84
C VAL A 35 -10.46 -12.43 20.19
N LEU A 36 -9.77 -12.07 21.28
CA LEU A 36 -9.98 -12.62 22.62
C LEU A 36 -11.07 -11.88 23.40
N THR A 37 -11.23 -10.57 23.17
CA THR A 37 -12.14 -9.74 23.98
C THR A 37 -13.25 -9.09 23.17
N GLY A 38 -13.18 -9.14 21.82
CA GLY A 38 -14.09 -8.38 20.96
C GLY A 38 -13.85 -6.86 21.00
N ALA A 39 -12.89 -6.39 21.79
CA ALA A 39 -12.57 -4.98 21.91
C ALA A 39 -11.57 -4.58 20.82
N LEU A 40 -11.90 -3.52 20.09
CA LEU A 40 -10.93 -2.86 19.22
C LEU A 40 -9.73 -2.39 20.04
N PRO A 41 -8.51 -2.53 19.50
CA PRO A 41 -7.34 -1.93 20.14
C PRO A 41 -7.55 -0.44 20.33
N LYS A 42 -6.85 0.16 21.30
CA LYS A 42 -6.88 1.61 21.47
C LYS A 42 -6.47 2.27 20.15
N GLU A 43 -7.07 3.41 19.83
CA GLU A 43 -6.86 4.10 18.55
C GLU A 43 -5.37 4.32 18.21
N ALA A 44 -4.57 4.72 19.20
CA ALA A 44 -3.12 4.90 19.02
C ALA A 44 -2.37 3.59 18.70
N GLU A 45 -2.81 2.47 19.28
CA GLU A 45 -2.22 1.15 19.03
C GLU A 45 -2.62 0.64 17.64
N ALA A 46 -3.89 0.85 17.26
CA ALA A 46 -4.38 0.58 15.90
C ALA A 46 -3.58 1.37 14.85
N ALA A 47 -3.37 2.67 15.10
CA ALA A 47 -2.61 3.55 14.22
C ALA A 47 -1.14 3.10 14.08
N ALA A 48 -0.51 2.65 15.17
CA ALA A 48 0.86 2.11 15.13
C ALA A 48 0.93 0.82 14.30
N VAL A 49 -0.02 -0.09 14.46
CA VAL A 49 -0.08 -1.35 13.68
C VAL A 49 -0.32 -1.08 12.20
N VAL A 50 -1.19 -0.14 11.88
CA VAL A 50 -1.45 0.29 10.49
C VAL A 50 -0.18 0.89 9.90
N SER A 51 0.43 1.85 10.59
CA SER A 51 1.65 2.52 10.14
C SER A 51 2.79 1.54 9.91
N ASP A 52 3.02 0.61 10.84
CA ASP A 52 4.07 -0.41 10.70
C ASP A 52 3.80 -1.35 9.51
N ALA A 53 2.54 -1.74 9.26
CA ALA A 53 2.17 -2.58 8.12
C ALA A 53 2.56 -1.94 6.79
N PHE A 54 2.13 -0.70 6.59
CA PHE A 54 2.30 0.01 5.33
C PHE A 54 3.72 0.54 5.14
N ASN A 55 4.44 0.87 6.21
CA ASN A 55 5.87 1.13 6.11
C ASN A 55 6.65 -0.16 5.79
N GLY A 56 6.24 -1.30 6.34
CA GLY A 56 6.78 -2.61 5.98
C GLY A 56 6.55 -2.94 4.49
N LEU A 57 5.40 -2.57 3.93
CA LEU A 57 5.07 -2.70 2.51
C LEU A 57 5.87 -1.72 1.64
N ALA A 58 5.96 -0.45 2.04
CA ALA A 58 6.73 0.57 1.33
C ALA A 58 8.22 0.18 1.24
N ALA A 59 8.80 -0.31 2.34
CA ALA A 59 10.17 -0.83 2.36
C ALA A 59 10.32 -2.08 1.48
N PHE A 60 9.32 -2.95 1.40
CA PHE A 60 9.36 -4.13 0.52
C PHE A 60 9.43 -3.76 -0.96
N VAL A 61 8.63 -2.77 -1.38
CA VAL A 61 8.54 -2.31 -2.78
C VAL A 61 9.73 -1.43 -3.17
N ALA A 62 10.11 -0.49 -2.31
CA ALA A 62 11.19 0.45 -2.56
C ALA A 62 12.10 0.55 -1.32
N PRO A 63 13.01 -0.43 -1.12
CA PRO A 63 13.92 -0.45 0.03
C PRO A 63 14.73 0.85 0.17
N GLY A 64 14.98 1.32 1.38
CA GLY A 64 15.72 2.54 1.67
C GLY A 64 16.73 2.36 2.80
N ASN A 65 17.11 3.48 3.41
CA ASN A 65 17.96 3.59 4.59
C ASN A 65 17.16 3.65 5.91
N ASP A 66 15.98 3.02 5.92
CA ASP A 66 15.06 3.02 7.06
C ASP A 66 15.06 1.68 7.81
N ARG A 67 14.57 1.70 9.06
CA ARG A 67 14.50 0.53 9.94
C ARG A 67 13.70 -0.66 9.39
N PHE A 68 12.71 -0.41 8.53
CA PHE A 68 11.89 -1.48 7.95
C PHE A 68 12.65 -2.19 6.82
N SER A 69 13.41 -1.43 6.05
CA SER A 69 14.34 -1.94 5.02
C SER A 69 15.48 -2.74 5.65
N GLU A 70 16.07 -2.25 6.74
CA GLU A 70 17.08 -3.01 7.50
C GLU A 70 16.51 -4.32 8.05
N ARG A 71 15.31 -4.28 8.67
CA ARG A 71 14.68 -5.46 9.25
C ARG A 71 14.42 -6.57 8.24
N GLN A 72 14.01 -6.23 7.02
CA GLN A 72 13.71 -7.24 6.00
C GLN A 72 14.96 -7.83 5.33
N GLY A 73 16.16 -7.32 5.66
CA GLY A 73 17.43 -7.77 5.09
C GLY A 73 17.74 -7.22 3.69
N VAL A 74 16.99 -6.23 3.22
CA VAL A 74 17.19 -5.56 1.93
C VAL A 74 17.07 -4.06 2.15
N SER A 75 18.20 -3.36 2.11
CA SER A 75 18.31 -1.92 2.34
C SER A 75 19.31 -1.26 1.37
N THR A 76 19.28 0.07 1.31
CA THR A 76 20.23 0.87 0.52
C THR A 76 20.69 2.09 1.32
N ALA A 77 21.79 2.73 0.92
CA ALA A 77 22.21 3.99 1.53
C ALA A 77 21.30 5.18 1.18
N LEU A 78 20.47 5.05 0.13
CA LEU A 78 19.58 6.09 -0.34
C LEU A 78 18.19 6.01 0.32
N PRO A 79 17.45 7.12 0.38
CA PRO A 79 16.05 7.12 0.79
C PRO A 79 15.19 6.17 -0.06
N GLY A 80 14.20 5.54 0.58
CA GLY A 80 13.27 4.61 -0.05
C GLY A 80 11.80 5.03 0.11
N GLY A 81 10.88 4.08 -0.11
CA GLY A 81 9.44 4.33 -0.07
C GLY A 81 8.94 4.84 1.28
N VAL A 82 9.55 4.39 2.39
CA VAL A 82 9.23 4.87 3.74
C VAL A 82 9.56 6.36 3.86
N ALA A 83 10.75 6.79 3.41
CA ALA A 83 11.15 8.18 3.43
C ALA A 83 10.30 9.06 2.49
N ASN A 84 9.82 8.49 1.38
CA ASN A 84 8.89 9.17 0.47
C ASN A 84 7.44 9.18 0.97
N GLY A 85 7.15 8.68 2.19
CA GLY A 85 5.80 8.65 2.76
C GLY A 85 4.80 7.78 2.00
N ALA A 86 5.28 6.78 1.25
CA ALA A 86 4.42 5.90 0.45
C ALA A 86 3.34 5.21 1.30
N ALA A 87 3.64 4.90 2.56
CA ALA A 87 2.71 4.28 3.49
C ALA A 87 1.43 5.11 3.70
N ALA A 88 1.53 6.44 3.78
CA ALA A 88 0.39 7.32 3.96
C ALA A 88 -0.51 7.33 2.73
N ILE A 89 0.08 7.38 1.53
CA ILE A 89 -0.66 7.34 0.25
C ILE A 89 -1.50 6.06 0.15
N VAL A 90 -0.93 4.90 0.52
CA VAL A 90 -1.69 3.64 0.51
C VAL A 90 -2.82 3.67 1.54
N GLN A 91 -2.55 4.14 2.77
CA GLN A 91 -3.56 4.23 3.84
C GLN A 91 -4.74 5.10 3.42
N ASP A 92 -4.48 6.33 3.00
CA ASP A 92 -5.50 7.30 2.59
C ASP A 92 -6.33 6.77 1.41
N THR A 93 -5.68 6.10 0.45
CA THR A 93 -6.37 5.49 -0.69
C THR A 93 -7.30 4.36 -0.26
N LEU A 94 -6.85 3.48 0.63
CA LEU A 94 -7.66 2.37 1.12
C LEU A 94 -8.83 2.84 1.98
N ASP A 95 -8.60 3.83 2.85
CA ASP A 95 -9.65 4.40 3.70
C ASP A 95 -10.72 5.14 2.88
N ALA A 96 -10.31 5.81 1.80
CA ALA A 96 -11.25 6.46 0.89
C ALA A 96 -12.00 5.48 -0.03
N ALA A 97 -11.31 4.43 -0.50
CA ALA A 97 -11.86 3.53 -1.50
C ALA A 97 -12.72 2.39 -0.92
N ILE A 98 -12.50 1.99 0.33
CA ILE A 98 -13.05 0.75 0.87
C ILE A 98 -13.72 0.99 2.21
N PRO A 99 -15.05 1.17 2.24
CA PRO A 99 -15.82 1.04 3.47
C PRO A 99 -15.89 -0.45 3.85
N VAL A 100 -15.02 -0.90 4.77
CA VAL A 100 -15.05 -2.29 5.27
C VAL A 100 -16.09 -2.40 6.37
N VAL A 101 -17.05 -3.31 6.21
CA VAL A 101 -18.05 -3.63 7.24
C VAL A 101 -17.80 -5.06 7.74
N LEU A 102 -17.58 -5.21 9.05
CA LEU A 102 -17.34 -6.53 9.66
C LEU A 102 -18.59 -7.11 10.32
N GLY A 103 -19.02 -8.29 9.83
CA GLY A 103 -20.10 -9.09 10.41
C GLY A 103 -21.51 -8.50 10.23
N GLU A 104 -22.51 -9.13 10.86
CA GLU A 104 -23.91 -8.67 10.83
C GLU A 104 -24.14 -7.36 11.63
N SER A 105 -23.15 -6.94 12.41
CA SER A 105 -23.24 -5.83 13.38
C SER A 105 -22.85 -4.46 12.81
N GLU A 106 -22.68 -4.34 11.49
CA GLU A 106 -22.46 -3.05 10.78
C GLU A 106 -21.26 -2.21 11.28
N VAL A 107 -20.24 -2.84 11.88
CA VAL A 107 -19.04 -2.12 12.35
C VAL A 107 -18.21 -1.70 11.14
N LYS A 108 -18.20 -0.39 10.86
CA LYS A 108 -17.34 0.23 9.84
C LYS A 108 -15.92 0.34 10.37
N LEU A 109 -14.99 -0.32 9.70
CA LEU A 109 -13.56 -0.16 9.95
C LEU A 109 -12.91 0.64 8.82
N PRO A 110 -11.88 1.45 9.12
CA PRO A 110 -10.99 1.99 8.10
C PRO A 110 -10.42 0.85 7.24
N GLY A 111 -10.39 1.03 5.92
CA GLY A 111 -9.87 0.05 4.98
C GLY A 111 -8.41 -0.29 5.28
N ALA A 112 -7.61 0.70 5.63
CA ALA A 112 -6.21 0.53 6.01
C ALA A 112 -6.04 -0.42 7.21
N LEU A 113 -6.92 -0.32 8.22
CA LEU A 113 -6.89 -1.23 9.37
C LEU A 113 -7.24 -2.66 8.97
N ALA A 114 -8.24 -2.85 8.12
CA ALA A 114 -8.58 -4.17 7.61
C ALA A 114 -7.40 -4.84 6.89
N TYR A 115 -6.70 -4.10 6.02
CA TYR A 115 -5.52 -4.63 5.33
C TYR A 115 -4.33 -4.86 6.25
N ALA A 116 -4.09 -3.99 7.22
CA ALA A 116 -3.01 -4.19 8.19
C ALA A 116 -3.18 -5.51 8.97
N LEU A 117 -4.43 -5.86 9.30
CA LEU A 117 -4.78 -7.13 9.93
C LEU A 117 -4.64 -8.32 8.99
N LEU A 118 -5.08 -8.19 7.73
CA LEU A 118 -4.88 -9.23 6.70
C LEU A 118 -3.39 -9.50 6.47
N LEU A 119 -2.57 -8.46 6.34
CA LEU A 119 -1.11 -8.59 6.20
C LEU A 119 -0.51 -9.30 7.41
N SER A 120 -0.93 -8.97 8.63
CA SER A 120 -0.50 -9.69 9.84
C SER A 120 -0.92 -11.16 9.82
N ASN A 121 -2.14 -11.48 9.39
CA ASN A 121 -2.63 -12.86 9.27
C ASN A 121 -1.74 -13.70 8.37
N TYR A 122 -1.53 -13.25 7.12
CA TYR A 122 -0.71 -13.98 6.17
C TYR A 122 0.75 -14.02 6.58
N ALA A 123 1.26 -12.99 7.26
CA ALA A 123 2.61 -13.00 7.80
C ALA A 123 2.83 -14.13 8.82
N MET A 124 1.88 -14.35 9.72
CA MET A 124 1.97 -15.44 10.70
C MET A 124 1.87 -16.83 10.05
N GLN A 125 1.09 -16.97 8.98
CA GLN A 125 1.04 -18.23 8.22
C GLN A 125 2.35 -18.53 7.50
N VAL A 126 3.12 -17.50 7.12
CA VAL A 126 4.45 -17.65 6.54
C VAL A 126 5.51 -17.89 7.61
N SER A 127 5.46 -17.14 8.71
CA SER A 127 6.37 -17.29 9.84
C SER A 127 5.68 -16.89 11.14
N PRO A 128 5.35 -17.83 12.04
CA PRO A 128 4.77 -17.50 13.35
C PRO A 128 5.68 -16.61 14.21
N LEU A 129 7.00 -16.69 14.02
CA LEU A 129 7.99 -15.86 14.71
C LEU A 129 7.91 -14.37 14.33
N SER A 130 7.15 -14.01 13.28
CA SER A 130 6.89 -12.62 12.89
C SER A 130 6.17 -11.79 13.96
N LEU A 131 5.52 -12.45 14.92
CA LEU A 131 4.97 -11.83 16.14
C LEU A 131 6.04 -11.24 17.05
N VAL A 132 7.28 -11.74 16.95
CA VAL A 132 8.40 -11.31 17.77
C VAL A 132 9.30 -10.41 16.93
N GLY A 133 9.21 -9.11 17.16
CA GLY A 133 10.03 -8.14 16.46
C GLY A 133 9.82 -6.71 16.94
N PRO A 134 10.59 -5.77 16.38
CA PRO A 134 10.55 -4.36 16.78
C PRO A 134 9.27 -3.63 16.34
N PHE A 135 8.47 -4.22 15.45
CA PHE A 135 7.25 -3.60 14.91
C PHE A 135 5.99 -4.29 15.42
N GLY A 136 4.93 -3.52 15.61
CA GLY A 136 3.63 -4.00 16.09
C GLY A 136 2.86 -4.83 15.06
N ASN A 137 3.18 -4.68 13.76
CA ASN A 137 2.61 -5.50 12.70
C ASN A 137 3.53 -6.67 12.32
N ALA A 138 2.99 -7.89 12.30
CA ALA A 138 3.75 -9.09 12.00
C ALA A 138 4.39 -9.05 10.59
N PHE A 139 3.69 -8.49 9.61
CA PHE A 139 4.22 -8.35 8.25
C PHE A 139 5.49 -7.51 8.17
N ALA A 140 5.58 -6.46 8.99
CA ALA A 140 6.75 -5.58 9.03
C ALA A 140 8.01 -6.28 9.57
N ASN A 141 7.84 -7.32 10.39
CA ASN A 141 8.92 -8.09 11.01
C ASN A 141 9.51 -9.18 10.11
N LEU A 142 8.89 -9.48 8.97
CA LEU A 142 9.30 -10.51 8.01
C LEU A 142 10.54 -10.10 7.20
N THR A 143 11.29 -11.11 6.73
CA THR A 143 12.31 -10.92 5.69
C THR A 143 11.67 -10.60 4.34
N TRP A 144 12.44 -10.05 3.40
CA TRP A 144 11.93 -9.69 2.06
C TRP A 144 11.29 -10.89 1.33
N ILE A 145 11.92 -12.07 1.41
CA ILE A 145 11.40 -13.31 0.80
C ILE A 145 10.09 -13.75 1.47
N GLN A 146 9.99 -13.63 2.79
CA GLN A 146 8.77 -13.98 3.52
C GLN A 146 7.62 -13.00 3.22
N LYS A 147 7.91 -11.69 3.08
CA LYS A 147 6.91 -10.70 2.67
C LYS A 147 6.33 -11.03 1.30
N ARG A 148 7.18 -11.39 0.33
CA ARG A 148 6.74 -11.86 -1.00
C ARG A 148 5.76 -13.02 -0.89
N GLU A 149 6.11 -14.04 -0.11
CA GLU A 149 5.25 -15.20 0.09
C GLU A 149 3.90 -14.82 0.76
N ALA A 150 3.92 -13.94 1.76
CA ALA A 150 2.70 -13.49 2.42
C ALA A 150 1.77 -12.74 1.45
N LEU A 151 2.34 -11.93 0.54
CA LEU A 151 1.58 -11.21 -0.49
C LEU A 151 1.02 -12.16 -1.55
N ILE A 152 1.77 -13.18 -1.97
CA ILE A 152 1.26 -14.23 -2.88
C ILE A 152 0.04 -14.94 -2.27
N ARG A 153 0.09 -15.26 -0.98
CA ARG A 153 -1.03 -15.90 -0.27
C ARG A 153 -2.23 -14.99 -0.08
N LEU A 154 -2.00 -13.69 0.11
CA LEU A 154 -3.06 -12.68 0.20
C LEU A 154 -3.79 -12.54 -1.15
N ASP A 155 -3.05 -12.51 -2.26
CA ASP A 155 -3.61 -12.44 -3.62
C ASP A 155 -4.38 -13.72 -3.99
N ALA A 156 -3.84 -14.88 -3.63
CA ALA A 156 -4.47 -16.18 -3.89
C ALA A 156 -5.61 -16.54 -2.92
N ALA A 157 -6.05 -15.63 -2.06
CA ALA A 157 -6.99 -15.91 -0.97
C ALA A 157 -8.43 -16.11 -1.46
N PRO A 158 -8.97 -17.35 -1.46
CA PRO A 158 -10.34 -17.63 -1.92
C PRO A 158 -11.46 -16.87 -1.17
N PRO A 159 -11.37 -16.58 0.16
CA PRO A 159 -12.47 -15.90 0.86
C PRO A 159 -12.63 -14.42 0.50
N LEU A 160 -11.77 -13.86 -0.37
CA LEU A 160 -11.86 -12.48 -0.85
C LEU A 160 -12.41 -12.41 -2.29
N ASP A 161 -12.49 -13.54 -3.01
CA ASP A 161 -12.88 -13.60 -4.42
C ASP A 161 -14.18 -12.85 -4.70
N ASN A 162 -14.15 -12.00 -5.74
CA ASN A 162 -15.26 -11.13 -6.15
C ASN A 162 -15.66 -10.03 -5.14
N THR A 163 -14.80 -9.69 -4.19
CA THR A 163 -15.01 -8.55 -3.29
C THR A 163 -14.11 -7.36 -3.65
N GLN A 164 -14.49 -6.15 -3.23
CA GLN A 164 -13.64 -4.96 -3.33
C GLN A 164 -12.25 -5.16 -2.67
N ILE A 165 -12.15 -6.08 -1.72
CA ILE A 165 -10.92 -6.38 -0.99
C ILE A 165 -9.92 -7.18 -1.85
N THR A 166 -10.37 -8.07 -2.75
CA THR A 166 -9.45 -8.69 -3.72
C THR A 166 -8.91 -7.66 -4.71
N TYR A 167 -9.79 -6.80 -5.23
CA TYR A 167 -9.37 -5.77 -6.20
C TYR A 167 -8.36 -4.78 -5.61
N ALA A 168 -8.57 -4.33 -4.37
CA ALA A 168 -7.63 -3.43 -3.71
C ALA A 168 -6.38 -4.15 -3.14
N GLY A 169 -6.47 -5.45 -2.85
CA GLY A 169 -5.32 -6.28 -2.49
C GLY A 169 -4.29 -6.32 -3.62
N ASN A 170 -4.77 -6.47 -4.85
CA ASN A 170 -3.94 -6.49 -6.05
C ASN A 170 -3.33 -5.12 -6.36
N ALA A 171 -3.93 -4.06 -5.82
CA ALA A 171 -3.42 -2.70 -5.94
C ALA A 171 -2.36 -2.36 -4.88
N LEU A 172 -2.18 -3.13 -3.80
CA LEU A 172 -1.29 -2.76 -2.69
C LEU A 172 0.15 -2.47 -3.12
N ILE A 173 0.76 -3.38 -3.88
CA ILE A 173 2.13 -3.21 -4.39
C ILE A 173 2.18 -2.03 -5.36
N THR A 174 1.17 -1.89 -6.22
CA THR A 174 1.06 -0.79 -7.19
C THR A 174 0.93 0.56 -6.51
N LEU A 175 0.09 0.69 -5.49
CA LEU A 175 -0.10 1.91 -4.70
C LEU A 175 1.15 2.23 -3.89
N ALA A 176 1.81 1.22 -3.31
CA ALA A 176 3.08 1.42 -2.63
C ALA A 176 4.18 1.86 -3.60
N ALA A 177 4.23 1.33 -4.82
CA ALA A 177 5.15 1.76 -5.87
C ALA A 177 4.85 3.20 -6.31
N LEU A 178 3.59 3.51 -6.58
CA LEU A 178 3.14 4.87 -6.90
C LEU A 178 3.54 5.84 -5.78
N GLY A 179 3.27 5.49 -4.53
CA GLY A 179 3.65 6.30 -3.37
C GLY A 179 5.16 6.44 -3.20
N SER A 180 5.95 5.46 -3.64
CA SER A 180 7.42 5.48 -3.50
C SER A 180 8.12 6.28 -4.59
N PHE A 181 7.53 6.35 -5.78
CA PHE A 181 8.15 6.99 -6.96
C PHE A 181 7.43 8.26 -7.43
N SER A 182 6.31 8.63 -6.81
CA SER A 182 5.62 9.90 -7.08
C SER A 182 6.24 11.09 -6.34
N GLU A 183 5.90 12.29 -6.81
CA GLU A 183 6.25 13.55 -6.18
C GLU A 183 5.32 13.92 -5.01
N GLY A 184 4.35 13.07 -4.67
CA GLY A 184 3.24 13.42 -3.78
C GLY A 184 3.65 13.98 -2.42
N THR A 185 4.80 13.55 -1.87
CA THR A 185 5.32 14.02 -0.58
C THR A 185 6.31 15.19 -0.68
N ALA A 186 6.83 15.47 -1.88
CA ALA A 186 7.65 16.65 -2.15
C ALA A 186 6.84 17.80 -2.76
N TYR A 187 5.63 17.55 -3.24
CA TYR A 187 4.80 18.54 -3.92
C TYR A 187 3.88 19.28 -2.93
N ASP A 188 4.08 20.59 -2.80
CA ASP A 188 3.17 21.45 -2.05
C ASP A 188 1.99 21.87 -2.94
N TRP A 189 0.81 21.34 -2.63
CA TRP A 189 -0.40 21.61 -3.39
C TRP A 189 -0.91 23.05 -3.28
N ARG A 190 -0.51 23.80 -2.25
CA ARG A 190 -0.90 25.20 -2.03
C ARG A 190 -0.07 26.13 -2.89
N THR A 191 1.24 25.92 -2.90
CA THR A 191 2.19 26.76 -3.65
C THR A 191 2.44 26.25 -5.07
N LYS A 192 2.04 25.01 -5.38
CA LYS A 192 2.27 24.32 -6.66
C LYS A 192 3.77 24.14 -6.97
N VAL A 193 4.60 24.07 -5.95
CA VAL A 193 6.05 23.98 -6.05
C VAL A 193 6.55 22.72 -5.32
N LEU A 194 7.66 22.15 -5.80
CA LEU A 194 8.36 21.07 -5.11
C LEU A 194 9.20 21.64 -3.96
N SER A 195 9.04 21.11 -2.75
CA SER A 195 9.83 21.48 -1.57
C SER A 195 11.25 20.91 -1.59
N GLY A 196 11.57 20.05 -2.56
CA GLY A 196 12.89 19.43 -2.74
C GLY A 196 12.84 18.37 -3.84
N ALA A 197 13.98 17.70 -4.08
CA ALA A 197 14.05 16.60 -5.04
C ALA A 197 13.29 15.37 -4.50
N PRO A 198 12.24 14.90 -5.20
CA PRO A 198 11.50 13.69 -4.81
C PRO A 198 12.42 12.47 -4.69
N VAL A 199 12.10 11.53 -3.79
CA VAL A 199 12.93 10.32 -3.60
C VAL A 199 13.04 9.52 -4.89
N GLY A 200 11.93 9.39 -5.63
CA GLY A 200 11.92 8.70 -6.93
C GLY A 200 12.96 9.27 -7.90
N TRP A 201 13.11 10.59 -7.94
CA TRP A 201 14.07 11.28 -8.81
C TRP A 201 15.51 11.03 -8.37
N GLN A 202 15.78 11.08 -7.05
CA GLN A 202 17.11 10.77 -6.52
C GLN A 202 17.53 9.34 -6.86
N ARG A 203 16.60 8.38 -6.78
CA ARG A 203 16.88 6.96 -7.06
C ARG A 203 17.07 6.67 -8.55
N SER A 204 16.29 7.30 -9.41
CA SER A 204 16.43 7.17 -10.86
C SER A 204 17.58 8.02 -11.42
N LYS A 205 18.22 8.85 -10.58
CA LYS A 205 19.17 9.89 -11.00
C LYS A 205 18.58 10.83 -12.04
N TYR A 206 17.29 11.12 -11.90
CA TYR A 206 16.60 12.06 -12.76
C TYR A 206 17.16 13.47 -12.54
N GLN A 207 17.57 14.11 -13.64
CA GLN A 207 18.25 15.41 -13.61
C GLN A 207 17.31 16.59 -13.91
N GLY A 208 16.01 16.33 -13.95
CA GLY A 208 14.99 17.30 -14.38
C GLY A 208 14.50 17.04 -15.79
N VAL A 209 13.71 17.98 -16.32
CA VAL A 209 13.21 17.91 -17.70
C VAL A 209 14.43 17.92 -18.63
N SER A 210 14.59 16.86 -19.42
CA SER A 210 15.50 16.91 -20.57
C SER A 210 14.87 17.82 -21.61
N ASP A 211 15.09 19.13 -21.48
CA ASP A 211 14.75 20.07 -22.53
C ASP A 211 15.64 19.77 -23.75
N GLY A 212 15.04 19.11 -24.75
CA GLY A 212 15.67 18.87 -26.05
C GLY A 212 16.96 18.07 -25.99
N HIS A 213 16.88 16.74 -25.85
CA HIS A 213 17.95 15.92 -26.39
C HIS A 213 18.07 16.19 -27.89
N ALA A 214 19.31 16.27 -28.40
CA ALA A 214 19.58 16.51 -29.82
C ALA A 214 18.82 15.52 -30.75
N ASP A 215 18.46 14.36 -30.22
CA ASP A 215 17.66 13.32 -30.86
C ASP A 215 16.27 13.78 -31.33
N PHE A 216 15.74 14.90 -30.79
CA PHE A 216 14.44 15.46 -31.18
C PHE A 216 14.53 16.76 -32.02
N ILE A 217 15.74 17.22 -32.32
CA ILE A 217 15.97 18.34 -33.23
C ILE A 217 15.45 17.93 -34.63
N GLY A 218 14.54 18.73 -35.19
CA GLY A 218 13.91 18.46 -36.49
C GLY A 218 12.70 17.53 -36.47
N TYR A 219 12.34 16.90 -35.34
CA TYR A 219 11.18 15.99 -35.30
C TYR A 219 9.84 16.73 -35.13
N TYR A 220 9.84 17.91 -34.51
CA TYR A 220 8.66 18.75 -34.34
C TYR A 220 8.83 20.09 -35.06
N GLN A 221 8.04 20.32 -36.12
CA GLN A 221 7.96 21.57 -36.88
C GLN A 221 9.32 22.12 -37.35
N ASP A 222 10.25 21.25 -37.76
CA ASP A 222 11.59 21.62 -38.25
C ASP A 222 12.42 22.49 -37.27
N ARG A 223 12.11 22.43 -35.97
CA ARG A 223 12.83 23.24 -34.97
C ARG A 223 14.26 22.72 -34.78
N THR A 224 15.23 23.61 -34.94
CA THR A 224 16.66 23.30 -34.84
C THR A 224 17.26 23.60 -33.46
N GLU A 225 16.54 24.27 -32.57
CA GLU A 225 17.00 24.65 -31.22
C GLU A 225 15.82 24.84 -30.25
N VAL A 226 16.11 24.79 -28.94
CA VAL A 226 15.17 25.10 -27.84
C VAL A 226 15.76 26.27 -27.05
N SER A 227 14.97 27.32 -26.80
CA SER A 227 15.40 28.43 -25.92
C SER A 227 15.33 27.99 -24.47
N ALA A 228 16.40 28.30 -23.73
CA ALA A 228 16.50 28.08 -22.28
C ALA A 228 15.60 29.03 -21.47
#